data_AF-A0A2V3J5C2-F1
#
_entry.id   AF-A0A2V3J5C2-F1
#
_cell.length_a   1.000
_cell.length_b   1.000
_cell.length_c   1.000
_cell.angle_alpha   90.00
_cell.angle_beta   90.00
_cell.angle_gamma   90.00
#
_symmetry.space_group_name_H-M   'P 1'
#
loop_
_entity.id
_entity.type
_entity.pdbx_description
1 polymer ?
#
loop_
_entity_poly.entity_id
_entity_poly.type
_entity_poly.pdbx_seq_one_letter_code
_entity_poly.pdbx_strand_id
1 'polypeptide(L)'
;MVLIPLKSQYTSLIVTVISGIAELALLSAVLVFNKYLECRALQNGGKVNVRHHRFRTKALTVAATLAFVFLEVFSSFYSDPDDKTELVRKNCTSLDALTVQQGLLNISTQTTVVGVKCIGINSTLFWQHAGNISDGRNIGNGGNIGDDEVFECEKKEVLYTANVERAPDEPVPDEYVVGCVGTSCVFVYRSGNEVTFTDFVHSEDVSRVLNESITLPVWKTTISYNVTGLESAFATRAVDLLSQGVTDGFTLRRGVFAGSAITQCNFKTFSDATRVRKGFIYAIVIAWALSISAFVGSFAIRRRIFYDMSDPLHWAQKTIRDNDLSDTDNPVVTTVYENGSRALLVTRSSAPSEQESSIGTLFRRKRTKESSERDSSDLN
;
A
#
# COMPACT_ATOMS: atom_id res chain seq x y z
N MET A 1 1.76 -13.05 -4.81
CA MET A 1 2.20 -11.71 -4.38
C MET A 1 2.89 -11.80 -3.02
N VAL A 2 3.68 -10.79 -2.65
CA VAL A 2 4.24 -10.58 -1.31
C VAL A 2 3.81 -9.19 -0.85
N LEU A 3 3.40 -9.09 0.41
CA LEU A 3 3.07 -7.85 1.09
C LEU A 3 4.25 -7.45 1.97
N ILE A 4 4.80 -6.27 1.73
CA ILE A 4 5.85 -5.67 2.54
C ILE A 4 5.16 -4.65 3.47
N PRO A 5 5.28 -4.76 4.81
CA PRO A 5 4.60 -3.88 5.75
C PRO A 5 5.30 -2.52 5.88
N LEU A 6 5.52 -1.87 4.73
CA LEU A 6 6.13 -0.55 4.59
C LEU A 6 5.40 0.20 3.50
N LYS A 7 5.32 1.54 3.62
CA LYS A 7 4.84 2.41 2.55
C LYS A 7 5.65 2.19 1.27
N SER A 8 4.99 2.29 0.12
CA SER A 8 5.62 2.14 -1.21
C SER A 8 6.83 3.05 -1.40
N GLN A 9 6.79 4.27 -0.84
CA GLN A 9 7.90 5.22 -0.86
C GLN A 9 9.16 4.69 -0.15
N TYR A 10 9.00 4.07 1.03
CA TYR A 10 10.13 3.49 1.77
C TYR A 10 10.65 2.23 1.08
N THR A 11 9.75 1.36 0.61
CA THR A 11 10.13 0.16 -0.16
C THR A 11 10.92 0.54 -1.41
N SER A 12 10.44 1.51 -2.18
CA SER A 12 11.12 2.02 -3.36
C SER A 12 12.50 2.57 -3.02
N LEU A 13 12.60 3.46 -2.02
CA LEU A 13 13.88 4.03 -1.58
C LEU A 13 14.91 2.96 -1.20
N ILE A 14 14.50 1.95 -0.42
CA ILE A 14 15.39 0.84 -0.01
C ILE A 14 15.88 0.07 -1.24
N VAL A 15 14.98 -0.25 -2.18
CA VAL A 15 15.33 -0.95 -3.42
C VAL A 15 16.29 -0.12 -4.26
N THR A 16 16.07 1.20 -4.37
CA THR A 16 16.95 2.12 -5.11
C THR A 16 18.35 2.19 -4.51
N VAL A 17 18.46 2.33 -3.18
CA VAL A 17 19.76 2.41 -2.50
C VAL A 17 20.55 1.11 -2.68
N ILE A 18 19.92 -0.05 -2.49
CA ILE A 18 20.60 -1.33 -2.66
C ILE A 18 20.97 -1.55 -4.13
N SER A 19 20.09 -1.21 -5.07
CA SER A 19 20.37 -1.31 -6.50
C SER A 19 21.52 -0.43 -6.93
N GLY A 20 21.62 0.80 -6.42
CA GLY A 20 22.75 1.69 -6.70
C GLY A 20 24.07 1.13 -6.16
N ILE A 21 24.09 0.56 -4.95
CA ILE A 21 25.28 -0.11 -4.40
C ILE A 21 25.67 -1.31 -5.28
N ALA A 22 24.71 -2.14 -5.68
CA ALA A 22 24.95 -3.30 -6.53
C ALA A 22 25.45 -2.91 -7.93
N GLU A 23 24.92 -1.83 -8.51
CA GLU A 23 25.36 -1.30 -9.80
C GLU A 23 26.81 -0.79 -9.73
N LEU A 24 27.15 0.01 -8.70
CA LEU A 24 28.52 0.48 -8.49
C LEU A 24 29.50 -0.69 -8.33
N ALA A 25 29.09 -1.74 -7.60
CA ALA A 25 29.86 -2.97 -7.45
C ALA A 25 30.07 -3.67 -8.81
N LEU A 26 29.00 -3.85 -9.60
CA LEU A 26 29.07 -4.46 -10.93
C LEU A 26 29.93 -3.64 -11.90
N LEU A 27 29.77 -2.32 -11.94
CA LEU A 27 30.55 -1.43 -12.79
C LEU A 27 32.04 -1.55 -12.45
N SER A 28 32.39 -1.50 -11.16
CA SER A 28 33.76 -1.72 -10.72
C SER A 28 34.30 -3.09 -11.16
N ALA A 29 33.51 -4.15 -11.01
CA ALA A 29 33.89 -5.50 -11.41
C ALA A 29 34.16 -5.60 -12.93
N VAL A 30 33.25 -5.06 -13.73
CA VAL A 30 33.32 -5.06 -15.20
C VAL A 30 34.53 -4.27 -15.70
N LEU A 31 34.84 -3.12 -15.08
CA LEU A 31 36.04 -2.35 -15.41
C LEU A 31 37.32 -3.12 -15.10
N VAL A 32 37.40 -3.78 -13.95
CA VAL A 32 38.54 -4.65 -13.59
C VAL A 32 38.66 -5.82 -14.57
N PHE A 33 37.54 -6.44 -14.95
CA PHE A 33 37.52 -7.54 -15.90
C PHE A 33 37.98 -7.10 -17.31
N ASN A 34 37.54 -5.93 -17.78
CA ASN A 34 37.99 -5.38 -19.06
C ASN A 34 39.52 -5.14 -19.06
N LYS A 35 40.05 -4.54 -17.99
CA LYS A 35 41.50 -4.36 -17.80
C LYS A 35 42.25 -5.70 -17.81
N TYR A 36 41.70 -6.72 -17.15
CA TYR A 36 42.28 -8.06 -17.13
C TYR A 36 42.34 -8.70 -18.53
N LEU A 37 41.26 -8.62 -19.31
CA LEU A 37 41.23 -9.14 -20.67
C LEU A 37 42.25 -8.46 -21.58
N GLU A 38 42.40 -7.14 -21.47
CA GLU A 38 43.40 -6.39 -22.23
C GLU A 38 44.83 -6.73 -21.80
N CYS A 39 45.08 -6.85 -20.50
CA CYS A 39 46.35 -7.37 -19.98
C CYS A 39 46.68 -8.75 -20.56
N ARG A 40 45.70 -9.67 -20.59
CA ARG A 40 45.90 -11.01 -21.14
C ARG A 40 46.16 -10.98 -22.64
N ALA A 41 45.46 -10.12 -23.39
CA ALA A 41 45.71 -9.93 -24.81
C ALA A 41 47.14 -9.44 -25.07
N LEU A 42 47.60 -8.46 -24.28
CA LEU A 42 48.98 -7.97 -24.30
C LEU A 42 49.98 -9.08 -23.95
N GLN A 43 49.71 -9.88 -22.91
CA GLN A 43 50.60 -10.98 -22.52
C GLN A 43 50.82 -12.01 -23.63
N ASN A 44 49.81 -12.22 -24.47
CA ASN A 44 49.84 -13.14 -25.59
C ASN A 44 50.45 -12.51 -26.88
N GLY A 45 51.06 -11.33 -26.77
CA GLY A 45 51.66 -10.62 -27.91
C GLY A 45 50.64 -9.84 -28.78
N GLY A 46 49.40 -9.70 -28.29
CA GLY A 46 48.38 -8.91 -28.96
C GLY A 46 48.63 -7.40 -28.89
N LYS A 47 47.94 -6.65 -29.75
CA LYS A 47 47.92 -5.18 -29.81
C LYS A 47 46.65 -4.66 -29.13
N VAL A 48 46.75 -3.60 -28.33
CA VAL A 48 45.58 -2.93 -27.73
C VAL A 48 45.55 -1.45 -28.11
N ASN A 49 44.43 -1.01 -28.69
CA ASN A 49 44.21 0.38 -29.10
C ASN A 49 43.59 1.19 -27.94
N VAL A 50 44.26 2.27 -27.55
CA VAL A 50 43.86 3.15 -26.43
C VAL A 50 42.50 3.81 -26.68
N ARG A 51 42.20 4.20 -27.92
CA ARG A 51 40.92 4.82 -28.29
C ARG A 51 39.77 3.82 -28.11
N HIS A 52 40.00 2.56 -28.48
CA HIS A 52 39.02 1.49 -28.31
C HIS A 52 38.80 1.13 -26.85
N HIS A 53 39.85 1.08 -26.02
CA HIS A 53 39.74 0.92 -24.57
C HIS A 53 38.87 2.01 -23.93
N ARG A 54 39.14 3.28 -24.26
CA ARG A 54 38.36 4.43 -23.77
C ARG A 54 36.91 4.37 -24.23
N PHE A 55 36.67 4.01 -25.49
CA PHE A 55 35.32 3.86 -26.02
C PHE A 55 34.56 2.73 -25.32
N ARG A 56 35.15 1.54 -25.16
CA ARG A 56 34.56 0.41 -24.44
C ARG A 56 34.23 0.76 -22.99
N THR A 57 35.16 1.39 -22.30
CA THR A 57 34.96 1.83 -20.91
C THR A 57 33.76 2.78 -20.80
N LYS A 58 33.69 3.79 -21.68
CA LYS A 58 32.53 4.71 -21.73
C LYS A 58 31.23 3.97 -22.07
N ALA A 59 31.25 3.09 -23.05
CA ALA A 59 30.07 2.32 -23.47
C ALA A 59 29.56 1.42 -22.33
N LEU A 60 30.45 0.77 -21.58
CA LEU A 60 30.11 -0.05 -20.42
C LEU A 60 29.50 0.79 -19.29
N THR A 61 30.07 1.97 -19.00
CA THR A 61 29.49 2.89 -18.00
C THR A 61 28.09 3.34 -18.41
N VAL A 62 27.90 3.75 -19.68
CA VAL A 62 26.58 4.16 -20.19
C VAL A 62 25.59 2.99 -20.11
N ALA A 63 25.99 1.79 -20.52
CA ALA A 63 25.14 0.60 -20.47
C ALA A 63 24.73 0.24 -19.03
N ALA A 64 25.65 0.32 -18.06
CA ALA A 64 25.34 0.12 -16.64
C ALA A 64 24.30 1.13 -16.14
N THR A 65 24.52 2.42 -16.40
CA THR A 65 23.59 3.48 -15.98
C THR A 65 22.20 3.33 -16.60
N LEU A 66 22.12 2.92 -17.87
CA LEU A 66 20.83 2.64 -18.52
C LEU A 66 20.14 1.44 -17.87
N ALA A 67 20.88 0.36 -17.57
CA ALA A 67 20.33 -0.82 -16.91
C ALA A 67 19.77 -0.48 -15.51
N PHE A 68 20.42 0.41 -14.76
CA PHE A 68 19.92 0.91 -13.49
C PHE A 68 18.64 1.71 -13.65
N VAL A 69 18.59 2.66 -14.59
CA VAL A 69 17.37 3.42 -14.88
C VAL A 69 16.21 2.48 -15.22
N PHE A 70 16.45 1.45 -16.03
CA PHE A 70 15.42 0.45 -16.33
C PHE A 70 14.97 -0.30 -15.07
N LEU A 71 15.91 -0.74 -14.21
CA LEU A 71 15.58 -1.44 -12.98
C LEU A 71 14.73 -0.58 -12.04
N GLU A 72 15.05 0.70 -11.88
CA GLU A 72 14.27 1.66 -11.10
C GLU A 72 12.86 1.85 -11.67
N VAL A 73 12.75 2.02 -12.98
CA VAL A 73 11.45 2.16 -13.66
C VAL A 73 10.60 0.90 -13.45
N PHE A 74 11.17 -0.29 -13.66
CA PHE A 74 10.46 -1.55 -13.41
C PHE A 74 10.09 -1.72 -11.93
N SER A 75 10.98 -1.33 -11.01
CA SER A 75 10.71 -1.37 -9.57
C SER A 75 9.51 -0.50 -9.19
N SER A 76 9.45 0.71 -9.74
CA SER A 76 8.32 1.62 -9.56
C SER A 76 7.02 1.03 -10.11
N PHE A 77 7.05 0.44 -11.32
CA PHE A 77 5.86 -0.18 -11.93
C PHE A 77 5.35 -1.44 -11.20
N TYR A 78 6.22 -2.16 -10.50
CA TYR A 78 5.85 -3.41 -9.81
C TYR A 78 5.70 -3.25 -8.29
N SER A 79 5.80 -2.01 -7.77
CA SER A 79 5.63 -1.68 -6.35
C SER A 79 4.34 -0.91 -6.16
N ASP A 80 3.22 -1.63 -6.11
CA ASP A 80 1.91 -1.03 -5.92
C ASP A 80 1.67 -0.70 -4.43
N PRO A 81 1.14 0.49 -4.09
CA PRO A 81 0.63 0.75 -2.74
C PRO A 81 -0.55 -0.19 -2.47
N ASP A 82 -0.58 -0.75 -1.27
CA ASP A 82 -1.63 -1.67 -0.83
C ASP A 82 -1.87 -1.49 0.66
N ASP A 83 -3.01 -1.95 1.16
CA ASP A 83 -3.30 -1.90 2.59
C ASP A 83 -3.18 -3.30 3.18
N LYS A 84 -2.36 -3.42 4.23
CA LYS A 84 -2.37 -4.62 5.06
C LYS A 84 -3.51 -4.46 6.07
N THR A 85 -4.50 -5.34 5.95
CA THR A 85 -5.54 -5.49 6.96
C THR A 85 -4.99 -6.24 8.16
N GLU A 86 -5.01 -5.59 9.32
CA GLU A 86 -4.72 -6.21 10.61
C GLU A 86 -5.99 -6.23 11.46
N LEU A 87 -6.14 -7.25 12.29
CA LEU A 87 -7.24 -7.33 13.26
C LEU A 87 -6.71 -6.88 14.61
N VAL A 88 -7.23 -5.75 15.09
CA VAL A 88 -6.87 -5.21 16.40
C VAL A 88 -8.04 -5.43 17.34
N ARG A 89 -7.75 -6.04 18.50
CA ARG A 89 -8.73 -6.25 19.55
C ARG A 89 -8.79 -5.02 20.44
N LYS A 90 -9.94 -4.36 20.51
CA LYS A 90 -10.17 -3.17 21.37
C LYS A 90 -11.38 -3.40 22.27
N ASN A 91 -11.41 -2.72 23.42
CA ASN A 91 -12.65 -2.61 24.21
C ASN A 91 -13.69 -1.85 23.38
N CYS A 92 -14.93 -2.34 23.38
CA CYS A 92 -15.99 -1.85 22.52
C CYS A 92 -17.35 -1.96 23.19
N THR A 93 -18.29 -1.17 22.72
CA THR A 93 -19.72 -1.43 22.89
C THR A 93 -20.20 -2.19 21.66
N SER A 94 -20.64 -3.43 21.86
CA SER A 94 -21.19 -4.29 20.81
C SER A 94 -22.70 -4.28 20.86
N LEU A 95 -23.35 -4.14 19.71
CA LEU A 95 -24.79 -4.26 19.50
C LEU A 95 -25.06 -5.55 18.74
N ASP A 96 -25.57 -6.58 19.43
CA ASP A 96 -25.69 -7.94 18.91
C ASP A 96 -26.93 -8.68 19.49
N ALA A 97 -27.46 -9.62 18.72
CA ALA A 97 -28.54 -10.53 19.07
C ALA A 97 -28.21 -11.43 20.27
N LEU A 98 -26.96 -11.90 20.39
CA LEU A 98 -26.55 -12.77 21.51
C LEU A 98 -26.65 -12.05 22.87
N THR A 99 -26.49 -10.73 22.85
CA THR A 99 -26.55 -9.91 24.06
C THR A 99 -27.99 -9.74 24.56
N VAL A 100 -28.98 -9.76 23.66
CA VAL A 100 -30.42 -9.79 23.99
C VAL A 100 -30.76 -11.02 24.82
N GLN A 101 -30.22 -12.18 24.42
CA GLN A 101 -30.47 -13.48 25.05
C GLN A 101 -29.89 -13.57 26.47
N GLN A 102 -28.88 -12.76 26.78
CA GLN A 102 -28.23 -12.71 28.09
C GLN A 102 -28.84 -11.64 29.02
N GLY A 103 -29.83 -10.87 28.56
CA GLY A 103 -30.46 -9.80 29.35
C GLY A 103 -29.57 -8.60 29.64
N LEU A 104 -28.42 -8.49 28.95
CA LEU A 104 -27.48 -7.39 29.14
C LEU A 104 -27.94 -6.18 28.32
N LEU A 105 -28.35 -5.13 29.04
CA LEU A 105 -28.99 -3.95 28.48
C LEU A 105 -28.24 -2.70 28.93
N ASN A 106 -27.14 -2.38 28.26
CA ASN A 106 -26.48 -1.10 28.49
C ASN A 106 -27.07 -0.02 27.57
N ILE A 107 -28.03 0.77 28.08
CA ILE A 107 -28.56 1.94 27.36
C ILE A 107 -27.56 3.09 27.50
N SER A 108 -26.42 2.96 26.82
CA SER A 108 -25.40 4.01 26.76
C SER A 108 -25.60 4.90 25.53
N THR A 109 -25.02 6.10 25.57
CA THR A 109 -24.95 6.98 24.39
C THR A 109 -24.21 6.29 23.23
N GLN A 110 -23.15 5.52 23.52
CA GLN A 110 -22.42 4.75 22.50
C GLN A 110 -23.29 3.68 21.83
N THR A 111 -24.14 2.99 22.60
CA THR A 111 -25.12 2.02 22.05
C THR A 111 -26.08 2.70 21.08
N THR A 112 -26.54 3.90 21.43
CA THR A 112 -27.43 4.69 20.58
C THR A 112 -26.74 5.07 19.27
N VAL A 113 -25.47 5.50 19.33
CA VAL A 113 -24.66 5.83 18.15
C VAL A 113 -24.50 4.62 17.23
N VAL A 114 -24.22 3.43 17.78
CA VAL A 114 -24.11 2.20 16.98
C VAL A 114 -25.43 1.87 16.30
N GLY A 115 -26.53 1.90 17.05
CA GLY A 115 -27.86 1.64 16.50
C GLY A 115 -28.18 2.56 15.32
N VAL A 116 -27.97 3.86 15.49
CA VAL A 116 -28.24 4.86 14.43
C VAL A 116 -27.31 4.67 13.23
N LYS A 117 -26.02 4.38 13.42
CA LYS A 117 -25.09 4.23 12.30
C LYS A 117 -25.22 2.90 11.55
N CYS A 118 -25.76 1.85 12.20
CA CYS A 118 -25.99 0.54 11.59
C CYS A 118 -27.43 0.31 11.12
N ILE A 119 -28.23 1.38 11.00
CA ILE A 119 -29.55 1.30 10.37
C ILE A 119 -29.44 1.40 8.85
N GLY A 120 -30.26 0.65 8.13
CA GLY A 120 -30.55 0.88 6.73
C GLY A 120 -32.05 1.11 6.54
N ILE A 121 -32.40 2.00 5.62
CA ILE A 121 -33.79 2.37 5.31
C ILE A 121 -33.96 2.34 3.79
N ASN A 122 -35.07 1.75 3.34
CA ASN A 122 -35.59 1.86 1.98
C ASN A 122 -37.04 2.38 2.03
N SER A 123 -37.71 2.53 0.89
CA SER A 123 -39.06 3.08 0.77
C SER A 123 -40.11 2.35 1.61
N THR A 124 -39.96 1.05 1.82
CA THR A 124 -40.97 0.22 2.51
C THR A 124 -40.47 -0.38 3.82
N LEU A 125 -39.17 -0.61 3.96
CA LEU A 125 -38.57 -1.37 5.04
C LEU A 125 -37.39 -0.62 5.64
N PHE A 126 -37.22 -0.74 6.95
CA PHE A 126 -35.96 -0.46 7.61
C PHE A 126 -35.41 -1.72 8.28
N TRP A 127 -34.10 -1.76 8.46
CA TRP A 127 -33.39 -2.86 9.08
C TRP A 127 -32.26 -2.35 9.96
N GLN A 128 -31.97 -3.11 11.01
CA GLN A 128 -30.88 -2.83 11.92
C GLN A 128 -29.81 -3.91 11.76
N HIS A 129 -28.58 -3.52 11.44
CA HIS A 129 -27.43 -4.43 11.49
C HIS A 129 -26.84 -4.48 12.90
N ALA A 130 -26.19 -5.60 13.21
CA ALA A 130 -25.26 -5.67 14.32
C ALA A 130 -24.08 -4.70 14.07
N GLY A 131 -23.44 -4.25 15.14
CA GLY A 131 -22.36 -3.28 15.00
C GLY A 131 -21.56 -3.08 16.26
N ASN A 132 -20.36 -2.57 16.08
CA ASN A 132 -19.39 -2.37 17.14
C ASN A 132 -18.81 -0.95 17.08
N ILE A 133 -18.66 -0.31 18.23
CA ILE A 133 -17.91 0.95 18.38
C ILE A 133 -16.81 0.75 19.42
N SER A 134 -15.57 1.09 19.09
CA SER A 134 -14.48 1.04 20.06
C SER A 134 -14.61 2.18 21.07
N ASP A 135 -14.22 1.94 22.31
CA ASP A 135 -14.14 3.00 23.31
C ASP A 135 -13.03 4.00 22.92
N GLY A 136 -13.40 5.23 22.58
CA GLY A 136 -12.46 6.30 22.16
C GLY A 136 -11.50 6.75 23.28
N ARG A 137 -11.65 6.22 24.49
CA ARG A 137 -10.78 6.48 25.63
C ARG A 137 -9.54 5.58 25.61
N ASN A 138 -8.71 5.71 24.57
CA ASN A 138 -7.32 5.31 24.74
C ASN A 138 -6.64 6.32 25.67
N ILE A 139 -6.39 5.90 26.92
CA ILE A 139 -5.50 6.57 27.88
C ILE A 139 -4.06 6.40 27.37
N GLY A 140 -3.75 7.05 26.26
CA GLY A 140 -2.39 7.29 25.81
C GLY A 140 -1.95 8.63 26.38
N ASN A 141 -0.95 8.62 27.26
CA ASN A 141 -0.27 9.83 27.72
C ASN A 141 0.32 10.59 26.53
N GLY A 142 -0.43 11.50 25.92
CA GLY A 142 0.03 12.29 24.78
C GLY A 142 -1.14 12.72 23.92
N GLY A 143 -1.70 13.88 24.24
CA GLY A 143 -2.90 14.41 23.62
C GLY A 143 -2.86 14.47 22.10
N ASN A 144 -3.81 13.77 21.49
CA ASN A 144 -4.64 14.26 20.40
C ASN A 144 -5.99 13.56 20.53
N ILE A 145 -6.94 14.26 21.17
CA ILE A 145 -8.34 13.86 21.23
C ILE A 145 -8.90 14.14 19.83
N GLY A 146 -9.13 13.10 19.02
CA GLY A 146 -9.56 13.28 17.64
C GLY A 146 -10.13 12.05 16.93
N ASP A 147 -9.35 10.97 16.75
CA ASP A 147 -9.61 10.04 15.63
C ASP A 147 -9.70 8.53 15.95
N ASP A 148 -9.78 8.13 17.23
CA ASP A 148 -9.56 6.71 17.60
C ASP A 148 -10.85 5.85 17.73
N GLU A 149 -12.04 6.43 17.57
CA GLU A 149 -13.31 5.69 17.56
C GLU A 149 -13.50 4.95 16.24
N VAL A 150 -13.16 3.67 16.24
CA VAL A 150 -13.40 2.77 15.10
C VAL A 150 -14.81 2.21 15.20
N PHE A 151 -15.52 2.30 14.09
CA PHE A 151 -16.90 1.84 13.97
C PHE A 151 -17.03 0.83 12.84
N GLU A 152 -17.65 -0.31 13.11
CA GLU A 152 -17.89 -1.35 12.11
C GLU A 152 -19.33 -1.87 12.21
N CYS A 153 -20.08 -1.76 11.12
CA CYS A 153 -21.37 -2.45 10.97
C CYS A 153 -21.18 -3.80 10.30
N GLU A 154 -21.84 -4.80 10.85
CA GLU A 154 -21.83 -6.16 10.31
C GLU A 154 -22.77 -6.26 9.11
N LYS A 155 -22.21 -6.15 7.91
CA LYS A 155 -22.98 -6.14 6.65
C LYS A 155 -23.86 -7.38 6.44
N LYS A 156 -23.53 -8.51 7.06
CA LYS A 156 -24.25 -9.78 6.87
C LYS A 156 -25.26 -10.08 7.97
N GLU A 157 -25.10 -9.47 9.14
CA GLU A 157 -25.92 -9.78 10.30
C GLU A 157 -26.96 -8.67 10.49
N VAL A 158 -28.18 -8.95 10.01
CA VAL A 158 -29.34 -8.12 10.26
C VAL A 158 -29.98 -8.61 11.55
N LEU A 159 -30.14 -7.77 12.56
CA LEU A 159 -30.82 -8.11 13.80
C LEU A 159 -32.32 -8.27 13.56
N TYR A 160 -32.93 -7.24 12.97
CA TYR A 160 -34.35 -7.23 12.65
C TYR A 160 -34.66 -6.33 11.45
N THR A 161 -35.81 -6.58 10.82
CA THR A 161 -36.41 -5.74 9.77
C THR A 161 -37.85 -5.40 10.14
N ALA A 162 -38.32 -4.23 9.71
CA ALA A 162 -39.69 -3.81 9.93
C ALA A 162 -40.16 -2.87 8.81
N ASN A 163 -41.47 -2.85 8.59
CA ASN A 163 -42.07 -1.87 7.68
C ASN A 163 -41.94 -0.46 8.25
N VAL A 164 -41.65 0.50 7.38
CA VAL A 164 -41.60 1.93 7.72
C VAL A 164 -43.01 2.45 8.03
N GLU A 165 -44.00 1.95 7.29
CA GLU A 165 -45.40 2.27 7.53
C GLU A 165 -45.93 1.54 8.77
N ARG A 166 -46.86 2.20 9.47
CA ARG A 166 -47.56 1.62 10.61
C ARG A 166 -48.38 0.42 10.12
N ALA A 167 -48.26 -0.73 10.80
CA ALA A 167 -49.11 -1.86 10.50
C ALA A 167 -50.58 -1.53 10.83
N PRO A 168 -51.55 -2.12 10.13
CA PRO A 168 -52.96 -1.93 10.45
C PRO A 168 -53.27 -2.47 11.85
N ASP A 169 -54.37 -1.99 12.43
CA ASP A 169 -54.84 -2.49 13.71
C ASP A 169 -55.27 -3.96 13.57
N GLU A 170 -54.85 -4.81 14.53
CA GLU A 170 -55.10 -6.24 14.51
C GLU A 170 -55.63 -6.72 15.86
N PRO A 171 -56.50 -7.75 15.89
CA PRO A 171 -56.92 -8.36 17.15
C PRO A 171 -55.78 -9.17 17.77
N VAL A 172 -55.76 -9.25 19.10
CA VAL A 172 -54.80 -10.10 19.82
C VAL A 172 -55.15 -11.58 19.56
N PRO A 173 -54.24 -12.42 19.07
CA PRO A 173 -54.49 -13.84 18.84
C PRO A 173 -54.58 -14.63 20.16
N ASP A 174 -55.05 -15.87 20.13
CA ASP A 174 -55.18 -16.73 21.31
C ASP A 174 -53.83 -17.05 21.98
N GLU A 175 -52.75 -17.14 21.18
CA GLU A 175 -51.39 -17.38 21.65
C GLU A 175 -50.64 -16.05 21.82
N TYR A 176 -50.60 -15.55 23.05
CA TYR A 176 -49.94 -14.28 23.39
C TYR A 176 -49.22 -14.33 24.73
N VAL A 177 -48.32 -13.37 24.92
CA VAL A 177 -47.70 -13.05 26.20
C VAL A 177 -48.02 -11.60 26.53
N VAL A 178 -48.46 -11.34 27.75
CA VAL A 178 -48.73 -9.98 28.24
C VAL A 178 -47.63 -9.56 29.21
N GLY A 179 -47.08 -8.37 29.00
CA GLY A 179 -46.15 -7.71 29.92
C GLY A 179 -46.76 -6.43 30.45
N CYS A 180 -46.80 -6.27 31.78
CA CYS A 180 -47.37 -5.08 32.41
C CYS A 180 -46.36 -4.43 33.37
N VAL A 181 -46.31 -3.10 33.34
CA VAL A 181 -45.57 -2.27 34.30
C VAL A 181 -46.52 -1.19 34.80
N GLY A 182 -46.84 -1.22 36.09
CA GLY A 182 -47.87 -0.35 36.67
C GLY A 182 -49.25 -0.62 36.04
N THR A 183 -49.87 0.41 35.48
CA THR A 183 -51.18 0.34 34.82
C THR A 183 -51.08 0.13 33.31
N SER A 184 -49.89 0.08 32.74
CA SER A 184 -49.68 -0.11 31.31
C SER A 184 -49.33 -1.55 31.01
N CYS A 185 -49.94 -2.11 29.97
CA CYS A 185 -49.72 -3.48 29.50
C CYS A 185 -49.49 -3.49 27.99
N VAL A 186 -48.70 -4.45 27.50
CA VAL A 186 -48.44 -4.70 26.08
C VAL A 186 -48.61 -6.18 25.80
N PHE A 187 -49.28 -6.50 24.70
CA PHE A 187 -49.37 -7.88 24.21
C PHE A 187 -48.26 -8.13 23.20
N VAL A 188 -47.60 -9.29 23.31
CA VAL A 188 -46.57 -9.77 22.39
C VAL A 188 -46.93 -11.15 21.91
N TYR A 189 -46.86 -11.37 20.60
CA TYR A 189 -47.13 -12.67 19.99
C TYR A 189 -46.19 -12.88 18.79
N ARG A 190 -46.03 -14.15 18.41
CA ARG A 190 -45.05 -14.56 17.40
C ARG A 190 -45.70 -15.44 16.33
N SER A 191 -45.35 -15.18 15.07
CA SER A 191 -45.65 -16.04 13.94
C SER A 191 -44.36 -16.34 13.16
N GLY A 192 -43.78 -17.51 13.40
CA GLY A 192 -42.45 -17.86 12.86
C GLY A 192 -41.36 -16.91 13.34
N ASN A 193 -40.77 -16.15 12.43
CA ASN A 193 -39.73 -15.14 12.72
C ASN A 193 -40.30 -13.72 12.91
N GLU A 194 -41.59 -13.53 12.70
CA GLU A 194 -42.25 -12.25 12.95
C GLU A 194 -42.68 -12.18 14.42
N VAL A 195 -42.24 -11.14 15.11
CA VAL A 195 -42.70 -10.78 16.45
C VAL A 195 -43.49 -9.49 16.35
N THR A 196 -44.67 -9.52 16.94
CA THR A 196 -45.61 -8.42 16.94
C THR A 196 -45.87 -8.01 18.38
N PHE A 197 -45.82 -6.71 18.64
CA PHE A 197 -46.26 -6.16 19.91
C PHE A 197 -47.26 -5.03 19.72
N THR A 198 -48.25 -4.93 20.60
CA THR A 198 -49.30 -3.90 20.53
C THR A 198 -48.83 -2.56 21.07
N ASP A 199 -49.61 -1.52 20.83
CA ASP A 199 -49.54 -0.29 21.62
C ASP A 199 -49.96 -0.54 23.09
N PHE A 200 -49.79 0.46 23.95
CA PHE A 200 -50.13 0.35 25.37
C PHE A 200 -51.63 0.14 25.56
N VAL A 201 -51.97 -0.76 26.48
CA VAL A 201 -53.33 -1.01 26.96
C VAL A 201 -53.35 -0.79 28.45
N HIS A 202 -54.37 -0.12 28.96
CA HIS A 202 -54.52 0.02 30.40
C HIS A 202 -54.86 -1.33 31.02
N SER A 203 -54.28 -1.63 32.18
CA SER A 203 -54.46 -2.93 32.87
C SER A 203 -55.94 -3.28 33.12
N GLU A 204 -56.80 -2.28 33.34
CA GLU A 204 -58.25 -2.44 33.49
C GLU A 204 -58.97 -2.85 32.18
N ASP A 205 -58.40 -2.51 31.04
CA ASP A 205 -58.95 -2.78 29.71
C ASP A 205 -58.45 -4.10 29.11
N VAL A 206 -57.47 -4.78 29.73
CA VAL A 206 -56.89 -6.04 29.23
C VAL A 206 -57.97 -7.10 29.00
N SER A 207 -58.85 -7.31 29.98
CA SER A 207 -59.95 -8.28 29.85
C SER A 207 -60.95 -7.88 28.77
N ARG A 208 -61.20 -6.59 28.59
CA ARG A 208 -62.10 -6.08 27.55
C ARG A 208 -61.52 -6.34 26.16
N VAL A 209 -60.23 -6.02 25.96
CA VAL A 209 -59.52 -6.26 24.70
C VAL A 209 -59.61 -7.72 24.28
N LEU A 210 -59.38 -8.65 25.22
CA LEU A 210 -59.38 -10.09 24.94
C LEU A 210 -60.79 -10.63 24.69
N ASN A 211 -61.78 -10.23 25.50
CA ASN A 211 -63.14 -10.77 25.41
C ASN A 211 -63.94 -10.21 24.23
N GLU A 212 -63.69 -8.95 23.85
CA GLU A 212 -64.42 -8.27 22.77
C GLU A 212 -63.65 -8.26 21.44
N SER A 213 -62.48 -8.92 21.39
CA SER A 213 -61.61 -8.97 20.21
C SER A 213 -61.30 -7.59 19.63
N ILE A 214 -61.01 -6.62 20.50
CA ILE A 214 -60.70 -5.25 20.10
C ILE A 214 -59.41 -5.25 19.28
N THR A 215 -59.44 -4.63 18.10
CA THR A 215 -58.26 -4.42 17.27
C THR A 215 -57.39 -3.32 17.86
N LEU A 216 -56.10 -3.60 18.02
CA LEU A 216 -55.12 -2.66 18.55
C LEU A 216 -54.09 -2.30 17.50
N PRO A 217 -53.48 -1.11 17.55
CA PRO A 217 -52.33 -0.83 16.72
C PRO A 217 -51.17 -1.74 17.06
N VAL A 218 -50.51 -2.28 16.03
CA VAL A 218 -49.43 -3.26 16.20
C VAL A 218 -48.13 -2.85 15.53
N TRP A 219 -47.03 -3.37 16.08
CA TRP A 219 -45.69 -3.17 15.57
C TRP A 219 -45.11 -4.51 15.15
N LYS A 220 -45.22 -4.82 13.86
CA LYS A 220 -44.65 -6.04 13.28
C LYS A 220 -43.16 -5.88 13.02
N THR A 221 -42.39 -6.89 13.40
CA THR A 221 -40.94 -6.91 13.26
C THR A 221 -40.47 -8.32 12.95
N THR A 222 -39.76 -8.50 11.84
CA THR A 222 -39.15 -9.77 11.46
C THR A 222 -37.75 -9.84 12.07
N ILE A 223 -37.49 -10.88 12.86
CA ILE A 223 -36.24 -11.06 13.60
C ILE A 223 -35.42 -12.15 12.93
N SER A 224 -34.11 -11.95 12.82
CA SER A 224 -33.22 -12.89 12.10
C SER A 224 -32.50 -13.88 13.02
N TYR A 225 -32.76 -13.84 14.32
CA TYR A 225 -32.17 -14.72 15.32
C TYR A 225 -33.22 -15.52 16.09
N ASN A 226 -32.81 -16.57 16.80
CA ASN A 226 -33.73 -17.40 17.58
C ASN A 226 -34.27 -16.63 18.80
N VAL A 227 -35.58 -16.44 18.83
CA VAL A 227 -36.32 -15.70 19.86
C VAL A 227 -37.12 -16.57 20.82
N THR A 228 -37.00 -17.90 20.70
CA THR A 228 -37.81 -18.84 21.49
C THR A 228 -37.57 -18.63 22.98
N GLY A 229 -38.62 -18.29 23.73
CA GLY A 229 -38.58 -18.03 25.17
C GLY A 229 -38.23 -16.59 25.54
N LEU A 230 -38.08 -15.69 24.58
CA LEU A 230 -37.80 -14.26 24.82
C LEU A 230 -39.07 -13.39 24.81
N GLU A 231 -40.24 -13.95 24.55
CA GLU A 231 -41.50 -13.21 24.35
C GLU A 231 -41.87 -12.38 25.58
N SER A 232 -41.73 -12.95 26.78
CA SER A 232 -41.96 -12.23 28.05
C SER A 232 -40.94 -11.11 28.28
N ALA A 233 -39.69 -11.32 27.88
CA ALA A 233 -38.66 -10.29 27.97
C ALA A 233 -38.95 -9.14 26.99
N PHE A 234 -39.40 -9.45 25.77
CA PHE A 234 -39.83 -8.43 24.81
C PHE A 234 -41.03 -7.64 25.30
N ALA A 235 -42.03 -8.32 25.87
CA ALA A 235 -43.22 -7.65 26.44
C ALA A 235 -42.84 -6.68 27.55
N THR A 236 -41.97 -7.12 28.47
CA THR A 236 -41.47 -6.30 29.58
C THR A 236 -40.67 -5.10 29.07
N ARG A 237 -39.82 -5.27 28.06
CA ARG A 237 -39.05 -4.17 27.46
C ARG A 237 -39.94 -3.17 26.72
N ALA A 238 -40.92 -3.67 25.96
CA ALA A 238 -41.83 -2.83 25.20
C ALA A 238 -42.65 -1.94 26.13
N VAL A 239 -43.22 -2.51 27.20
CA VAL A 239 -44.02 -1.75 28.16
C VAL A 239 -43.19 -0.74 28.96
N ASP A 240 -41.94 -1.08 29.34
CA ASP A 240 -41.04 -0.16 30.03
C ASP A 240 -40.72 1.06 29.15
N LEU A 241 -40.32 0.84 27.88
CA LEU A 241 -40.01 1.92 26.93
C LEU A 241 -41.24 2.79 26.61
N LEU A 242 -42.40 2.17 26.40
CA LEU A 242 -43.64 2.90 26.17
C LEU A 242 -44.06 3.73 27.39
N SER A 243 -43.88 3.20 28.61
CA SER A 243 -44.17 3.94 29.85
C SER A 243 -43.26 5.16 30.05
N GLN A 244 -42.05 5.12 29.47
CA GLN A 244 -41.11 6.25 29.43
C GLN A 244 -41.41 7.25 28.30
N GLY A 245 -42.49 7.04 27.55
CA GLY A 245 -42.92 7.93 26.46
C GLY A 245 -42.16 7.74 25.15
N VAL A 246 -41.47 6.61 24.95
CA VAL A 246 -40.80 6.29 23.68
C VAL A 246 -41.84 5.88 22.64
N THR A 247 -42.23 6.82 21.78
CA THR A 247 -43.22 6.59 20.71
C THR A 247 -42.61 6.35 19.33
N ASP A 248 -41.32 6.65 19.17
CA ASP A 248 -40.61 6.41 17.92
C ASP A 248 -40.43 4.91 17.67
N GLY A 249 -41.04 4.41 16.59
CA GLY A 249 -41.05 2.99 16.26
C GLY A 249 -39.66 2.40 15.98
N PHE A 250 -38.68 3.22 15.58
CA PHE A 250 -37.29 2.77 15.43
C PHE A 250 -36.64 2.56 16.80
N THR A 251 -36.68 3.58 17.65
CA THR A 251 -36.10 3.57 19.00
C THR A 251 -36.72 2.47 19.85
N LEU A 252 -38.04 2.30 19.76
CA LEU A 252 -38.77 1.25 20.45
C LEU A 252 -38.31 -0.14 20.04
N ARG A 253 -38.31 -0.46 18.73
CA ARG A 253 -37.84 -1.76 18.23
C ARG A 253 -36.38 -2.04 18.55
N ARG A 254 -35.52 -1.01 18.49
CA ARG A 254 -34.12 -1.14 18.88
C ARG A 254 -34.00 -1.52 20.36
N GLY A 255 -34.73 -0.86 21.25
CA GLY A 255 -34.70 -1.16 22.69
C GLY A 255 -35.30 -2.52 23.03
N VAL A 256 -36.28 -3.00 22.27
CA VAL A 256 -36.89 -4.33 22.46
C VAL A 256 -35.98 -5.45 21.92
N PHE A 257 -35.52 -5.32 20.66
CA PHE A 257 -34.91 -6.41 19.89
C PHE A 257 -33.39 -6.33 19.74
N ALA A 258 -32.73 -5.26 20.20
CA ALA A 258 -31.28 -5.17 20.19
C ALA A 258 -30.74 -5.11 21.63
N GLY A 259 -29.65 -5.84 21.86
CA GLY A 259 -28.96 -5.91 23.15
C GLY A 259 -27.58 -5.31 22.99
N SER A 260 -27.03 -4.77 24.07
CA SER A 260 -25.66 -4.25 24.00
C SER A 260 -24.85 -4.53 25.25
N ALA A 261 -23.58 -4.81 25.02
CA ALA A 261 -22.63 -5.16 26.05
C ALA A 261 -21.29 -4.48 25.77
N ILE A 262 -20.60 -4.12 26.85
CA ILE A 262 -19.21 -3.70 26.79
C ILE A 262 -18.37 -4.98 26.78
N THR A 263 -17.63 -5.19 25.70
CA THR A 263 -16.83 -6.40 25.47
C THR A 263 -15.53 -6.05 24.73
N GLN A 264 -14.81 -7.06 24.24
CA GLN A 264 -13.66 -6.89 23.36
C GLN A 264 -14.01 -7.31 21.94
N CYS A 265 -14.01 -6.35 21.02
CA CYS A 265 -14.31 -6.56 19.60
C CYS A 265 -13.00 -6.56 18.79
N ASN A 266 -13.02 -7.28 17.68
CA ASN A 266 -11.96 -7.22 16.68
C ASN A 266 -12.34 -6.20 15.62
N PHE A 267 -11.51 -5.19 15.43
CA PHE A 267 -11.66 -4.18 14.38
C PHE A 267 -10.62 -4.41 13.30
N LYS A 268 -11.02 -4.23 12.04
CA LYS A 268 -10.07 -4.17 10.91
C LYS A 268 -9.39 -2.81 10.90
N THR A 269 -8.08 -2.81 11.10
CA THR A 269 -7.23 -1.63 10.88
C THR A 269 -6.47 -1.80 9.58
N PHE A 270 -6.34 -0.71 8.84
CA PHE A 270 -5.56 -0.68 7.61
C PHE A 270 -4.22 -0.02 7.91
N SER A 271 -3.14 -0.72 7.63
CA SER A 271 -1.79 -0.17 7.69
C SER A 271 -1.20 -0.15 6.29
N ASP A 272 -0.49 0.93 5.95
CA ASP A 272 0.15 1.06 4.64
C ASP A 272 1.13 -0.08 4.38
N ALA A 273 1.01 -0.69 3.21
CA ALA A 273 1.86 -1.76 2.74
C ALA A 273 2.23 -1.56 1.26
N THR A 274 3.16 -2.37 0.79
CA THR A 274 3.55 -2.44 -0.62
C THR A 274 3.32 -3.85 -1.12
N ARG A 275 2.59 -3.99 -2.23
CA ARG A 275 2.38 -5.26 -2.91
C ARG A 275 3.38 -5.41 -4.04
N VAL A 276 4.17 -6.48 -3.97
CA VAL A 276 5.19 -6.78 -4.99
C VAL A 276 5.04 -8.22 -5.49
N ARG A 277 5.33 -8.45 -6.78
CA ARG A 277 5.34 -9.79 -7.38
C ARG A 277 6.54 -10.60 -6.86
N LYS A 278 6.31 -11.84 -6.39
CA LYS A 278 7.36 -12.75 -5.90
C LYS A 278 8.52 -12.91 -6.88
N GLY A 279 8.20 -13.14 -8.16
CA GLY A 279 9.20 -13.31 -9.21
C GLY A 279 10.09 -12.09 -9.39
N PHE A 280 9.55 -10.88 -9.19
CA PHE A 280 10.30 -9.64 -9.29
C PHE A 280 11.30 -9.48 -8.14
N ILE A 281 10.87 -9.77 -6.90
CA ILE A 281 11.77 -9.78 -5.73
C ILE A 281 12.93 -10.76 -5.95
N TYR A 282 12.64 -11.98 -6.39
CA TYR A 282 13.70 -12.96 -6.65
C TYR A 282 14.65 -12.52 -7.76
N ALA A 283 14.13 -11.95 -8.85
CA ALA A 283 14.96 -11.45 -9.95
C ALA A 283 15.92 -10.35 -9.48
N ILE A 284 15.42 -9.38 -8.71
CA ILE A 284 16.22 -8.29 -8.13
C ILE A 284 17.28 -8.85 -7.19
N VAL A 285 16.90 -9.71 -6.24
CA VAL A 285 17.83 -10.27 -5.25
C VAL A 285 18.93 -11.09 -5.93
N ILE A 286 18.59 -11.88 -6.95
CA ILE A 286 19.58 -12.62 -7.75
C ILE A 286 20.50 -11.65 -8.49
N ALA A 287 19.96 -10.60 -9.11
CA ALA A 287 20.77 -9.59 -9.80
C ALA A 287 21.76 -8.91 -8.84
N TRP A 288 21.31 -8.51 -7.64
CA TRP A 288 22.18 -7.95 -6.61
C TRP A 288 23.26 -8.94 -6.17
N ALA A 289 22.89 -10.19 -5.91
CA ALA A 289 23.83 -11.22 -5.49
C ALA A 289 24.90 -11.49 -6.57
N LEU A 290 24.52 -11.54 -7.84
CA LEU A 290 25.45 -11.70 -8.96
C LEU A 290 26.39 -10.50 -9.10
N SER A 291 25.87 -9.28 -8.98
CA SER A 291 26.68 -8.04 -9.02
C SER A 291 27.71 -7.99 -7.91
N ILE A 292 27.30 -8.28 -6.67
CA ILE A 292 28.20 -8.32 -5.50
C ILE A 292 29.22 -9.46 -5.66
N SER A 293 28.80 -10.63 -6.13
CA SER A 293 29.70 -11.77 -6.35
C SER A 293 30.75 -11.47 -7.42
N ALA A 294 30.36 -10.80 -8.52
CA ALA A 294 31.29 -10.34 -9.55
C ALA A 294 32.31 -9.34 -8.99
N PHE A 295 31.86 -8.42 -8.14
CA PHE A 295 32.73 -7.47 -7.45
C PHE A 295 33.72 -8.16 -6.52
N VAL A 296 33.27 -9.11 -5.69
CA VAL A 296 34.16 -9.90 -4.83
C VAL A 296 35.17 -10.70 -5.65
N GLY A 297 34.72 -11.35 -6.73
CA GLY A 297 35.59 -12.07 -7.67
C GLY A 297 36.64 -11.17 -8.34
N SER A 298 36.30 -9.90 -8.57
CA SER A 298 37.22 -8.94 -9.18
C SER A 298 38.47 -8.69 -8.33
N PHE A 299 38.43 -8.83 -7.00
CA PHE A 299 39.60 -8.68 -6.14
C PHE A 299 40.68 -9.75 -6.40
N ALA A 300 40.27 -10.99 -6.67
CA ALA A 300 41.19 -12.06 -7.03
C ALA A 300 41.85 -11.80 -8.40
N ILE A 301 41.10 -11.21 -9.32
CA ILE A 301 41.57 -10.86 -10.67
C ILE A 301 42.49 -9.65 -10.64
N ARG A 302 42.21 -8.65 -9.79
CA ARG A 302 42.97 -7.40 -9.71
C ARG A 302 44.46 -7.61 -9.46
N ARG A 303 44.83 -8.63 -8.69
CA ARG A 303 46.24 -9.02 -8.44
C ARG A 303 46.99 -9.47 -9.70
N ARG A 304 46.28 -9.91 -10.75
CA ARG A 304 46.87 -10.37 -12.02
C ARG A 304 47.00 -9.27 -13.07
N ILE A 305 46.51 -8.06 -12.78
CA ILE A 305 46.60 -6.90 -13.66
C ILE A 305 47.95 -6.22 -13.40
N PHE A 306 48.86 -6.34 -14.36
CA PHE A 306 50.19 -5.72 -14.28
C PHE A 306 50.26 -4.38 -15.03
N TYR A 307 49.18 -4.02 -15.75
CA TYR A 307 49.09 -2.82 -16.56
C TYR A 307 47.69 -2.19 -16.51
N ASP A 308 47.63 -0.88 -16.22
CA ASP A 308 46.40 -0.10 -16.21
C ASP A 308 46.45 1.03 -17.22
N MET A 309 45.64 0.95 -18.29
CA MET A 309 45.51 2.00 -19.31
C MET A 309 44.71 3.23 -18.85
N SER A 310 44.00 3.12 -17.72
CA SER A 310 43.20 4.22 -17.18
C SER A 310 43.99 5.14 -16.25
N ASP A 311 45.16 4.69 -15.77
CA ASP A 311 46.08 5.51 -14.98
C ASP A 311 47.22 6.03 -15.87
N PRO A 312 47.22 7.34 -16.19
CA PRO A 312 48.26 7.93 -16.99
C PRO A 312 49.64 7.93 -16.29
N LEU A 313 49.73 7.96 -14.97
CA LEU A 313 51.05 7.87 -14.33
C LEU A 313 51.62 6.45 -14.48
N HIS A 314 50.75 5.44 -14.40
CA HIS A 314 51.12 4.05 -14.62
C HIS A 314 51.49 3.75 -16.07
N TRP A 315 50.88 4.44 -17.06
CA TRP A 315 51.37 4.39 -18.45
C TRP A 315 52.82 4.89 -18.50
N ALA A 316 53.13 6.00 -17.84
CA ALA A 316 54.35 6.76 -18.16
C ALA A 316 55.60 6.06 -17.66
N GLN A 317 55.45 5.35 -16.55
CA GLN A 317 56.50 4.61 -15.90
C GLN A 317 56.86 3.29 -16.60
N LYS A 318 55.93 2.71 -17.39
CA LYS A 318 56.10 1.37 -18.00
C LYS A 318 56.28 1.40 -19.52
N THR A 319 56.13 2.56 -20.14
CA THR A 319 56.27 2.71 -21.58
C THR A 319 57.69 3.08 -21.97
N ILE A 320 58.28 2.30 -22.87
CA ILE A 320 59.55 2.60 -23.52
C ILE A 320 59.25 3.35 -24.83
N ARG A 321 60.07 4.35 -25.14
CA ARG A 321 60.01 5.09 -26.41
C ARG A 321 60.89 4.37 -27.41
N ASP A 322 60.31 3.80 -28.47
CA ASP A 322 61.11 3.52 -29.67
C ASP A 322 61.34 4.84 -30.42
N ASN A 323 62.58 4.99 -30.87
CA ASN A 323 62.88 5.77 -32.05
C ASN A 323 62.55 4.88 -33.24
N ASP A 324 61.69 5.37 -34.13
CA ASP A 324 61.31 4.72 -35.40
C ASP A 324 60.35 3.52 -35.31
N LEU A 325 59.05 3.79 -35.47
CA LEU A 325 58.10 3.05 -36.31
C LEU A 325 56.72 3.72 -36.16
N SER A 326 56.41 4.66 -37.07
CA SER A 326 55.09 5.28 -37.17
C SER A 326 54.15 4.37 -37.95
N ASP A 327 53.39 3.54 -37.25
CA ASP A 327 52.22 2.89 -37.85
C ASP A 327 51.08 3.92 -37.83
N THR A 328 50.52 4.21 -39.01
CA THR A 328 49.58 5.30 -39.24
C THR A 328 48.21 5.05 -38.57
N ASP A 329 47.68 6.12 -37.98
CA ASP A 329 46.30 6.37 -37.50
C ASP A 329 45.87 6.08 -36.05
N ASN A 330 46.58 5.33 -35.19
CA ASN A 330 46.21 5.25 -33.75
C ASN A 330 47.36 4.86 -32.81
N PRO A 331 47.39 5.35 -31.55
CA PRO A 331 48.35 4.85 -30.57
C PRO A 331 48.01 3.40 -30.19
N VAL A 332 48.94 2.50 -30.50
CA VAL A 332 48.84 1.06 -30.22
C VAL A 332 49.83 0.70 -29.12
N VAL A 333 49.37 -0.10 -28.15
CA VAL A 333 50.23 -0.65 -27.10
C VAL A 333 50.56 -2.11 -27.43
N THR A 334 51.85 -2.44 -27.41
CA THR A 334 52.39 -3.80 -27.55
C THR A 334 53.32 -4.14 -26.39
N THR A 335 53.51 -5.43 -26.11
CA THR A 335 54.52 -5.88 -25.13
C THR A 335 55.85 -6.14 -25.81
N VAL A 336 56.93 -5.64 -25.21
CA VAL A 336 58.31 -5.90 -25.63
C VAL A 336 59.08 -6.46 -24.43
N TYR A 337 60.05 -7.34 -24.69
CA TYR A 337 60.97 -7.83 -23.66
C TYR A 337 62.33 -7.16 -23.87
N GLU A 338 62.80 -6.43 -22.86
CA GLU A 338 64.11 -5.77 -22.88
C GLU A 338 64.87 -6.14 -21.60
N ASN A 339 66.11 -6.63 -21.76
CA ASN A 339 66.98 -7.05 -20.66
C ASN A 339 66.32 -8.05 -19.68
N GLY A 340 65.51 -8.98 -20.20
CA GLY A 340 64.79 -9.97 -19.38
C GLY A 340 63.59 -9.42 -18.60
N SER A 341 63.29 -8.13 -18.73
CA SER A 341 62.14 -7.47 -18.12
C SER A 341 61.06 -7.16 -19.16
N ARG A 342 59.78 -7.26 -18.76
CA ARG A 342 58.64 -7.02 -19.64
C ARG A 342 58.30 -5.53 -19.64
N ALA A 343 58.42 -4.88 -20.79
CA ALA A 343 58.09 -3.48 -21.00
C ALA A 343 56.91 -3.33 -21.97
N LEU A 344 56.35 -2.12 -22.03
CA LEU A 344 55.28 -1.78 -22.96
C LEU A 344 55.82 -0.77 -23.97
N LEU A 345 55.53 -1.00 -25.24
CA LEU A 345 55.83 -0.07 -26.31
C LEU A 345 54.55 0.64 -26.75
N VAL A 346 54.61 1.95 -26.92
CA VAL A 346 53.52 2.77 -27.45
C VAL A 346 53.98 3.42 -28.73
N THR A 347 53.49 2.92 -29.87
CA THR A 347 53.72 3.58 -31.15
C THR A 347 52.80 4.81 -31.23
N ARG A 348 53.36 5.99 -31.50
CA ARG A 348 52.58 7.22 -31.71
C ARG A 348 51.99 7.22 -33.12
N SER A 349 50.78 7.76 -33.25
CA SER A 349 50.36 8.30 -34.55
C SER A 349 51.34 9.41 -34.91
N SER A 350 51.93 9.32 -36.10
CA SER A 350 52.50 10.51 -36.74
C SER A 350 51.36 11.52 -36.81
N ALA A 351 51.51 12.65 -36.10
CA ALA A 351 50.81 13.85 -36.54
C ALA A 351 51.24 14.09 -38.00
N PRO A 352 50.36 14.59 -38.88
CA PRO A 352 50.81 15.03 -40.19
C PRO A 352 52.00 15.98 -39.95
N SER A 353 53.15 15.63 -40.53
CA SER A 353 54.40 16.35 -40.31
C SER A 353 54.15 17.85 -40.54
N GLU A 354 54.65 18.70 -39.64
CA GLU A 354 54.58 20.16 -39.70
C GLU A 354 55.26 20.78 -40.95
N GLN A 355 55.64 19.98 -41.96
CA GLN A 355 56.16 20.44 -43.24
C GLN A 355 55.10 20.85 -44.29
N GLU A 356 53.80 20.68 -44.01
CA GLU A 356 52.72 21.35 -44.77
C GLU A 356 52.12 22.57 -44.02
N SER A 357 52.77 23.04 -42.94
CA SER A 357 52.31 24.21 -42.15
C SER A 357 52.74 25.57 -42.72
N SER A 358 53.22 25.63 -43.96
CA SER A 358 53.44 26.89 -44.65
C SER A 358 52.82 26.82 -46.05
N ILE A 359 51.48 26.87 -46.12
CA ILE A 359 50.67 27.58 -47.12
C ILE A 359 49.20 27.13 -46.95
N GLY A 360 48.35 28.05 -46.47
CA GLY A 360 46.88 28.00 -46.53
C GLY A 360 46.22 27.00 -45.58
N THR A 361 45.51 27.38 -44.52
CA THR A 361 44.25 28.14 -44.57
C THR A 361 43.81 28.31 -43.11
N LEU A 362 43.70 29.53 -42.57
CA LEU A 362 42.45 30.29 -42.56
C LEU A 362 41.22 29.40 -42.38
N PHE A 363 40.85 29.07 -41.14
CA PHE A 363 39.49 29.20 -40.60
C PHE A 363 39.50 29.02 -39.08
N ARG A 364 39.93 30.10 -38.42
CA ARG A 364 39.69 30.35 -37.00
C ARG A 364 38.32 31.03 -36.88
N ARG A 365 37.47 30.51 -35.99
CA ARG A 365 36.23 31.13 -35.45
C ARG A 365 35.10 31.41 -36.45
N LYS A 366 34.01 30.64 -36.35
CA LYS A 366 32.66 31.21 -36.43
C LYS A 366 32.17 31.42 -35.00
N ARG A 367 32.42 32.64 -34.49
CA ARG A 367 31.77 33.18 -33.29
C ARG A 367 30.44 33.73 -33.77
N THR A 368 29.34 33.13 -33.34
CA THR A 368 28.01 33.71 -33.44
C THR A 368 27.94 34.96 -32.57
N LYS A 369 27.80 36.14 -33.18
CA LYS A 369 27.03 37.32 -32.72
C LYS A 369 27.43 38.57 -33.53
N GLU A 370 26.44 39.17 -34.18
CA GLU A 370 26.21 40.62 -34.38
C GLU A 370 24.80 40.74 -34.98
N SER A 371 23.81 41.27 -34.24
CA SER A 371 23.42 42.70 -34.06
C SER A 371 22.69 43.23 -35.31
N SER A 372 21.38 43.45 -35.23
CA SER A 372 20.73 44.74 -34.96
C SER A 372 21.08 45.88 -35.92
N GLU A 373 20.02 46.49 -36.47
CA GLU A 373 19.86 47.87 -36.96
C GLU A 373 20.47 48.26 -38.31
N ARG A 374 19.59 48.43 -39.31
CA ARG A 374 19.10 49.73 -39.84
C ARG A 374 18.00 49.45 -40.87
N ASP A 375 16.76 49.86 -40.58
CA ASP A 375 16.13 51.15 -40.89
C ASP A 375 15.63 51.27 -42.34
N SER A 376 14.30 51.29 -42.44
CA SER A 376 13.43 52.13 -43.29
C SER A 376 13.93 52.59 -44.67
N SER A 377 13.22 52.18 -45.73
CA SER A 377 12.29 53.05 -46.49
C SER A 377 11.68 52.30 -47.70
N ASP A 378 10.49 52.77 -48.10
CA ASP A 378 9.88 52.69 -49.43
C ASP A 378 8.92 51.53 -49.81
N LEU A 379 7.62 51.86 -49.66
CA LEU A 379 6.58 51.91 -50.71
C LEU A 379 6.32 50.65 -51.56
N ASN A 380 5.27 49.89 -51.22
CA ASN A 380 3.94 49.91 -51.87
C ASN A 380 2.99 48.87 -51.27
#